data_AF-A0A166N9N7-F1
#
_entry.id   AF-A0A166N9N7-F1
#
_cell.length_a   1.000
_cell.length_b   1.000
_cell.length_c   1.000
_cell.angle_alpha   90.00
_cell.angle_beta   90.00
_cell.angle_gamma   90.00
#
_symmetry.space_group_name_H-M   'P 1'
#
loop_
_entity.id
_entity.type
_entity.pdbx_description
1 polymer ?
#
loop_
_entity_poly.entity_id
_entity_poly.type
_entity_poly.pdbx_seq_one_letter_code
_entity_poly.pdbx_strand_id
1 'polypeptide(L)'
;MVAFRAKSVPAPFYPTQPREGEEYGSGDAIFATQQRDINTEGENREQEEEDEESELKRRRLFRLAESEDAYEAELANERFIRRKMRWHYFFTFSNDKVRTFIHRTMPELKDDVVRNDAYERFLRGTTREWKYESLKRMKNFVANEIRNQKTAPGLGLACTDEYRHLHEYFYSTFDEDNFYQVLYWLKNVIELEGSSELGKWYAKEIFSNLAVKCKIYLSKVERGDADAASYWEEVKLFWAAQGTNEKLAGVGKEHFKERIEKPKKTTNKTAKARQQEKIRKLHREFVVSPRPGQ
;
A
#
# COMPACT_ATOMS: atom_id res chain seq x y z
N MET A 1 -10.09 -84.34 -17.73
CA MET A 1 -9.32 -84.61 -16.50
C MET A 1 -9.17 -83.31 -15.73
N VAL A 2 -9.49 -83.38 -14.43
CA VAL A 2 -9.27 -82.42 -13.33
C VAL A 2 -9.87 -81.02 -13.48
N ALA A 3 -11.04 -80.87 -12.84
CA ALA A 3 -11.62 -79.61 -12.41
C ALA A 3 -11.03 -79.19 -11.06
N PHE A 4 -10.74 -77.90 -10.87
CA PHE A 4 -10.62 -77.30 -9.54
C PHE A 4 -11.57 -76.11 -9.43
N ARG A 5 -12.52 -76.26 -8.51
CA ARG A 5 -13.59 -75.33 -8.16
C ARG A 5 -13.18 -74.71 -6.83
N ALA A 6 -12.72 -73.45 -6.84
CA ALA A 6 -12.46 -72.70 -5.61
C ALA A 6 -13.69 -71.83 -5.31
N LYS A 7 -14.34 -72.14 -4.18
CA LYS A 7 -15.45 -71.41 -3.58
C LYS A 7 -14.87 -70.21 -2.83
N SER A 8 -15.29 -68.99 -3.17
CA SER A 8 -15.18 -67.85 -2.26
C SER A 8 -16.58 -67.46 -1.78
N VAL A 9 -16.71 -67.44 -0.46
CA VAL A 9 -17.91 -67.15 0.32
C VAL A 9 -18.09 -65.62 0.38
N PRO A 10 -19.30 -65.08 0.22
CA PRO A 10 -19.55 -63.65 0.40
C PRO A 10 -19.57 -63.30 1.89
N ALA A 11 -18.86 -62.23 2.26
CA ALA A 11 -18.88 -61.69 3.62
C ALA A 11 -20.23 -60.99 3.92
N PRO A 12 -20.68 -61.00 5.18
CA PRO A 12 -22.08 -60.78 5.54
C PRO A 12 -22.47 -59.30 5.61
N PHE A 13 -23.69 -59.02 5.14
CA PHE A 13 -24.45 -57.81 5.42
C PHE A 13 -24.74 -57.71 6.93
N TYR A 14 -24.27 -56.64 7.57
CA TYR A 14 -24.83 -56.17 8.84
C TYR A 14 -25.65 -54.90 8.57
N PRO A 15 -26.92 -54.85 9.02
CA PRO A 15 -27.72 -53.65 9.00
C PRO A 15 -27.48 -52.86 10.30
N THR A 16 -26.95 -51.65 10.20
CA THR A 16 -27.03 -50.66 11.28
C THR A 16 -27.99 -49.56 10.85
N GLN A 17 -29.12 -49.50 11.56
CA GLN A 17 -30.12 -48.44 11.52
C GLN A 17 -29.66 -47.20 12.30
N PRO A 18 -30.37 -46.05 12.18
CA PRO A 18 -29.78 -44.74 12.07
C PRO A 18 -29.48 -44.09 13.42
N ARG A 19 -28.49 -43.19 13.43
CA ARG A 19 -28.32 -42.21 14.51
C ARG A 19 -28.55 -40.83 13.92
N GLU A 20 -29.71 -40.28 14.23
CA GLU A 20 -30.11 -38.89 13.98
C GLU A 20 -29.32 -37.91 14.86
N GLY A 21 -29.23 -36.67 14.40
CA GLY A 21 -28.67 -35.50 15.09
C GLY A 21 -27.30 -35.10 14.54
N GLU A 22 -27.21 -34.37 13.42
CA GLU A 22 -27.25 -32.89 13.37
C GLU A 22 -26.11 -32.29 14.22
N GLU A 23 -25.16 -31.51 13.71
CA GLU A 23 -25.28 -30.40 12.78
C GLU A 23 -23.84 -30.13 12.27
N TYR A 24 -23.58 -30.39 10.99
CA TYR A 24 -22.32 -30.01 10.36
C TYR A 24 -22.37 -28.49 10.18
N GLY A 25 -21.78 -27.76 11.13
CA GLY A 25 -21.65 -26.31 11.06
C GLY A 25 -20.99 -25.92 9.74
N SER A 26 -21.76 -25.25 8.89
CA SER A 26 -21.28 -24.51 7.73
C SER A 26 -20.04 -23.70 8.12
N GLY A 27 -19.00 -23.77 7.28
CA GLY A 27 -17.79 -22.95 7.38
C GLY A 27 -18.04 -21.43 7.28
N ASP A 28 -19.30 -20.99 7.19
CA ASP A 28 -19.70 -19.58 7.28
C ASP A 28 -19.69 -19.02 8.72
N ALA A 29 -19.69 -19.87 9.75
CA ALA A 29 -19.86 -19.40 11.14
C ALA A 29 -18.56 -18.89 11.81
N ILE A 30 -17.36 -19.20 11.29
CA ILE A 30 -16.10 -18.78 11.93
C ILE A 30 -15.79 -17.29 11.69
N PHE A 31 -16.44 -16.66 10.70
CA PHE A 31 -16.21 -15.25 10.36
C PHE A 31 -17.39 -14.31 10.71
N ALA A 32 -18.55 -14.86 11.11
CA ALA A 32 -19.75 -14.06 11.35
C ALA A 32 -19.84 -13.44 12.76
N THR A 33 -19.10 -13.96 13.75
CA THR A 33 -19.19 -13.49 15.15
C THR A 33 -18.21 -12.38 15.53
N GLN A 34 -17.36 -11.91 14.62
CA GLN A 34 -16.45 -10.78 14.88
C GLN A 34 -16.92 -9.43 14.29
N GLN A 35 -18.09 -9.36 13.64
CA GLN A 35 -18.48 -8.15 12.91
C GLN A 35 -19.47 -7.22 13.62
N ARG A 36 -19.80 -7.43 14.90
CA ARG A 36 -20.76 -6.56 15.61
C ARG A 36 -20.25 -5.68 16.74
N ASP A 37 -18.98 -5.80 17.17
CA ASP A 37 -18.41 -4.90 18.18
C ASP A 37 -17.07 -4.22 17.76
N ILE A 38 -16.54 -4.45 16.55
CA ILE A 38 -15.19 -3.98 16.16
C ILE A 38 -15.16 -2.56 15.57
N ASN A 39 -16.27 -2.05 15.05
CA ASN A 39 -16.23 -0.80 14.27
C ASN A 39 -16.00 0.48 15.09
N THR A 40 -16.22 0.49 16.40
CA THR A 40 -16.07 1.71 17.22
C THR A 40 -14.79 1.70 18.08
N GLU A 41 -14.26 0.52 18.39
CA GLU A 41 -12.98 0.37 19.11
C GLU A 41 -11.77 0.31 18.17
N GLY A 42 -11.94 -0.15 16.92
CA GLY A 42 -10.88 -0.17 15.91
C GLY A 42 -10.51 1.22 15.39
N GLU A 43 -11.49 2.08 15.13
CA GLU A 43 -11.24 3.46 14.64
C GLU A 43 -10.56 4.33 15.71
N ASN A 44 -10.96 4.24 16.97
CA ASN A 44 -10.31 4.99 18.06
C ASN A 44 -8.87 4.51 18.32
N ARG A 45 -8.60 3.21 18.15
CA ARG A 45 -7.26 2.64 18.35
C ARG A 45 -6.32 2.94 17.18
N GLU A 46 -6.81 2.91 15.94
CA GLU A 46 -6.05 3.34 14.76
C GLU A 46 -5.75 4.84 14.81
N GLN A 47 -6.66 5.65 15.37
CA GLN A 47 -6.50 7.10 15.51
C GLN A 47 -5.54 7.47 16.66
N GLU A 48 -5.59 6.78 17.80
CA GLU A 48 -4.60 6.93 18.87
C GLU A 48 -3.19 6.47 18.45
N GLU A 49 -3.08 5.38 17.68
CA GLU A 49 -1.80 4.93 17.11
C GLU A 49 -1.24 5.90 16.06
N GLU A 50 -2.10 6.51 15.22
CA GLU A 50 -1.68 7.59 14.30
C GLU A 50 -1.19 8.84 15.05
N ASP A 51 -1.85 9.22 16.14
CA ASP A 51 -1.51 10.40 16.94
C ASP A 51 -0.19 10.21 17.71
N GLU A 52 0.03 9.03 18.31
CA GLU A 52 1.31 8.70 18.96
C GLU A 52 2.48 8.60 17.96
N GLU A 53 2.25 7.99 16.79
CA GLU A 53 3.29 7.89 15.75
C GLU A 53 3.64 9.28 15.18
N SER A 54 2.64 10.14 15.02
CA SER A 54 2.79 11.56 14.65
C SER A 54 3.63 12.32 15.68
N GLU A 55 3.38 12.12 16.99
CA GLU A 55 4.20 12.69 18.05
C GLU A 55 5.65 12.17 18.04
N LEU A 56 5.87 10.86 17.83
CA LEU A 56 7.20 10.28 17.77
C LEU A 56 8.00 10.76 16.55
N LYS A 57 7.35 10.89 15.39
CA LYS A 57 7.93 11.49 14.18
C LYS A 57 8.31 12.96 14.45
N ARG A 58 7.41 13.72 15.07
CA ARG A 58 7.64 15.11 15.49
C ARG A 58 8.84 15.22 16.44
N ARG A 59 8.93 14.38 17.48
CA ARG A 59 10.04 14.35 18.44
C ARG A 59 11.39 14.00 17.77
N ARG A 60 11.41 13.11 16.77
CA ARG A 60 12.64 12.78 16.02
C ARG A 60 13.14 13.96 15.18
N LEU A 61 12.25 14.62 14.45
CA LEU A 61 12.59 15.79 13.64
C LEU A 61 13.02 16.98 14.50
N PHE A 62 12.35 17.22 15.63
CA PHE A 62 12.77 18.25 16.59
C PHE A 62 14.14 17.97 17.20
N ARG A 63 14.57 16.72 17.38
CA ARG A 63 15.94 16.42 17.82
C ARG A 63 17.00 16.75 16.78
N LEU A 64 16.64 16.77 15.50
CA LEU A 64 17.55 17.18 14.41
C LEU A 64 17.54 18.70 14.20
N ALA A 65 16.48 19.37 14.64
CA ALA A 65 16.27 20.79 14.45
C ALA A 65 16.46 21.57 15.76
N GLU A 66 17.60 22.24 15.89
CA GLU A 66 17.97 23.06 17.06
C GLU A 66 17.12 24.34 17.21
N SER A 67 16.19 24.62 16.28
CA SER A 67 15.28 25.77 16.28
C SER A 67 13.95 25.47 15.57
N GLU A 68 12.91 26.28 15.79
CA GLU A 68 11.60 26.16 15.14
C GLU A 68 11.68 26.33 13.61
N ASP A 69 12.52 27.26 13.15
CA ASP A 69 12.78 27.46 11.71
C ASP A 69 13.51 26.26 11.09
N ALA A 70 14.45 25.65 11.83
CA ALA A 70 15.12 24.41 11.40
C ALA A 70 14.16 23.22 11.36
N TYR A 71 13.14 23.19 12.22
CA TYR A 71 12.14 22.13 12.25
C TYR A 71 11.23 22.19 11.02
N GLU A 72 10.77 23.39 10.65
CA GLU A 72 9.99 23.59 9.42
C GLU A 72 10.80 23.25 8.15
N ALA A 73 12.09 23.62 8.14
CA ALA A 73 13.00 23.22 7.06
C ALA A 73 13.14 21.70 6.98
N GLU A 74 13.26 21.01 8.12
CA GLU A 74 13.39 19.55 8.14
C GLU A 74 12.11 18.84 7.71
N LEU A 75 10.93 19.36 8.09
CA LEU A 75 9.65 18.89 7.58
C LEU A 75 9.51 19.08 6.06
N ALA A 76 10.03 20.17 5.52
CA ALA A 76 10.06 20.39 4.07
C ALA A 76 10.98 19.37 3.38
N ASN A 77 12.17 19.13 3.93
CA ASN A 77 13.12 18.13 3.45
C ASN A 77 12.54 16.71 3.49
N GLU A 78 11.89 16.33 4.60
CA GLU A 78 11.23 15.03 4.73
C GLU A 78 10.15 14.84 3.65
N ARG A 79 9.28 15.82 3.46
CA ARG A 79 8.24 15.77 2.42
C ARG A 79 8.84 15.63 1.03
N PHE A 80 9.87 16.42 0.74
CA PHE A 80 10.58 16.38 -0.53
C PHE A 80 11.21 15.01 -0.79
N ILE A 81 12.00 14.50 0.14
CA ILE A 81 12.72 13.22 -0.03
C ILE A 81 11.75 12.04 -0.06
N ARG A 82 10.68 12.06 0.74
CA ARG A 82 9.64 11.01 0.72
C ARG A 82 8.92 11.00 -0.63
N ARG A 83 8.60 12.17 -1.20
CA ARG A 83 7.99 12.27 -2.54
C ARG A 83 8.92 11.72 -3.62
N LYS A 84 10.21 12.04 -3.57
CA LYS A 84 11.22 11.48 -4.49
C LYS A 84 11.38 9.97 -4.30
N MET A 85 11.30 9.49 -3.06
CA MET A 85 11.41 8.07 -2.73
C MET A 85 10.23 7.28 -3.28
N ARG A 86 9.01 7.83 -3.30
CA ARG A 86 7.86 7.18 -3.97
C ARG A 86 8.17 6.88 -5.44
N TRP A 87 8.63 7.89 -6.18
CA TRP A 87 9.05 7.67 -7.58
C TRP A 87 10.15 6.64 -7.71
N HIS A 88 11.19 6.73 -6.88
CA HIS A 88 12.30 5.77 -6.92
C HIS A 88 11.82 4.34 -6.66
N TYR A 89 11.06 4.15 -5.58
CA TYR A 89 10.55 2.87 -5.15
C TYR A 89 9.58 2.25 -6.16
N PHE A 90 8.79 3.06 -6.85
CA PHE A 90 7.88 2.57 -7.89
C PHE A 90 8.58 1.95 -9.08
N PHE A 91 9.86 2.25 -9.32
CA PHE A 91 10.63 1.64 -10.40
C PHE A 91 11.65 0.61 -9.92
N THR A 92 12.04 0.63 -8.64
CA THR A 92 13.03 -0.30 -8.10
C THR A 92 12.43 -1.43 -7.28
N PHE A 93 11.29 -1.21 -6.62
CA PHE A 93 10.65 -2.13 -5.68
C PHE A 93 11.59 -2.70 -4.59
N SER A 94 12.71 -2.03 -4.36
CA SER A 94 13.79 -2.49 -3.48
C SER A 94 14.17 -1.42 -2.47
N ASN A 95 14.62 -1.89 -1.31
CA ASN A 95 15.21 -1.08 -0.24
C ASN A 95 16.73 -0.99 -0.36
N ASP A 96 17.28 -1.49 -1.45
CA ASP A 96 18.71 -1.44 -1.71
C ASP A 96 19.10 -0.03 -2.15
N LYS A 97 20.33 0.37 -1.86
CA LYS A 97 20.91 1.65 -2.30
C LYS A 97 20.13 2.90 -1.84
N VAL A 98 19.32 2.80 -0.78
CA VAL A 98 18.62 3.95 -0.17
C VAL A 98 19.60 5.07 0.17
N ARG A 99 20.78 4.75 0.72
CA ARG A 99 21.83 5.74 0.99
C ARG A 99 22.30 6.46 -0.28
N THR A 100 22.55 5.73 -1.35
CA THR A 100 22.91 6.31 -2.66
C THR A 100 21.79 7.21 -3.19
N PHE A 101 20.53 6.80 -3.02
CA PHE A 101 19.38 7.63 -3.38
C PHE A 101 19.33 8.93 -2.56
N ILE A 102 19.56 8.87 -1.24
CA ILE A 102 19.63 10.05 -0.36
C ILE A 102 20.72 11.00 -0.87
N HIS A 103 21.94 10.51 -1.08
CA HIS A 103 23.06 11.33 -1.56
C HIS A 103 22.84 11.97 -2.93
N ARG A 104 22.05 11.33 -3.80
CA ARG A 104 21.67 11.89 -5.10
C ARG A 104 20.60 12.98 -4.97
N THR A 105 19.72 12.85 -3.98
CA THR A 105 18.55 13.71 -3.80
C THR A 105 18.86 14.92 -2.91
N MET A 106 19.68 14.72 -1.89
CA MET A 106 20.14 15.71 -0.91
C MET A 106 21.65 15.55 -0.71
N PRO A 107 22.48 16.08 -1.64
CA PRO A 107 23.94 15.94 -1.58
C PRO A 107 24.58 16.48 -0.30
N GLU A 108 23.96 17.48 0.33
CA GLU A 108 24.37 18.07 1.60
C GLU A 108 24.40 17.07 2.76
N LEU A 109 23.69 15.95 2.67
CA LEU A 109 23.69 14.88 3.68
C LEU A 109 24.85 13.89 3.51
N LYS A 110 25.77 14.10 2.57
CA LYS A 110 26.96 13.24 2.41
C LYS A 110 27.90 13.35 3.61
N ASP A 111 28.10 14.57 4.10
CA ASP A 111 29.06 14.88 5.16
C ASP A 111 28.43 14.81 6.56
N ASP A 112 27.09 14.86 6.65
CA ASP A 112 26.34 14.70 7.91
C ASP A 112 25.90 13.26 8.13
N VAL A 113 26.77 12.46 8.75
CA VAL A 113 26.53 11.03 9.01
C VAL A 113 25.26 10.80 9.85
N VAL A 114 25.00 11.65 10.85
CA VAL A 114 23.89 11.44 11.79
C VAL A 114 22.54 11.68 11.12
N ARG A 115 22.37 12.78 10.39
CA ARG A 115 21.14 13.05 9.64
C ARG A 115 20.93 12.02 8.53
N ASN A 116 22.00 11.64 7.84
CA ASN A 116 21.95 10.63 6.79
C ASN A 116 21.46 9.27 7.31
N ASP A 117 21.98 8.80 8.44
CA ASP A 117 21.53 7.57 9.09
C ASP A 117 20.06 7.66 9.52
N ALA A 118 19.63 8.83 10.03
CA ALA A 118 18.24 9.06 10.40
C ALA A 118 17.31 8.96 9.18
N TYR A 119 17.65 9.63 8.06
CA TYR A 119 16.90 9.54 6.81
C TYR A 119 16.91 8.13 6.22
N GLU A 120 18.03 7.41 6.27
CA GLU A 120 18.10 6.03 5.77
C GLU A 120 17.16 5.12 6.55
N ARG A 121 17.18 5.18 7.89
CA ARG A 121 16.27 4.37 8.73
C ARG A 121 14.81 4.73 8.46
N PHE A 122 14.51 6.02 8.36
CA PHE A 122 13.17 6.52 8.07
C PHE A 122 12.65 6.04 6.70
N LEU A 123 13.44 6.18 5.64
CA LEU A 123 13.03 5.79 4.29
C LEU A 123 12.91 4.27 4.16
N ARG A 124 13.82 3.49 4.75
CA ARG A 124 13.71 2.02 4.79
C ARG A 124 12.47 1.55 5.55
N GLY A 125 12.11 2.22 6.65
CA GLY A 125 10.86 1.95 7.37
C GLY A 125 9.65 2.22 6.49
N THR A 126 9.64 3.41 5.86
CA THR A 126 8.55 3.86 4.99
C THR A 126 8.32 2.91 3.81
N THR A 127 9.38 2.46 3.12
CA THR A 127 9.23 1.55 1.97
C THR A 127 8.83 0.13 2.38
N ARG A 128 9.25 -0.35 3.57
CA ARG A 128 8.75 -1.61 4.14
C ARG A 128 7.26 -1.55 4.43
N GLU A 129 6.79 -0.45 4.99
CA GLU A 129 5.38 -0.17 5.24
C GLU A 129 4.58 -0.15 3.93
N TRP A 130 5.07 0.56 2.90
CA TRP A 130 4.45 0.56 1.58
C TRP A 130 4.31 -0.85 1.00
N LYS A 131 5.36 -1.67 1.06
CA LYS A 131 5.30 -3.07 0.62
C LYS A 131 4.27 -3.86 1.41
N TYR A 132 4.34 -3.82 2.74
CA TYR A 132 3.46 -4.57 3.62
C TYR A 132 1.99 -4.22 3.35
N GLU A 133 1.66 -2.93 3.38
CA GLU A 133 0.29 -2.46 3.18
C GLU A 133 -0.20 -2.70 1.76
N SER A 134 0.63 -2.53 0.73
CA SER A 134 0.22 -2.83 -0.66
C SER A 134 -0.10 -4.32 -0.84
N LEU A 135 0.71 -5.23 -0.27
CA LEU A 135 0.45 -6.67 -0.34
C LEU A 135 -0.81 -7.07 0.45
N LYS A 136 -1.03 -6.47 1.63
CA LYS A 136 -2.25 -6.65 2.43
C LYS A 136 -3.49 -6.18 1.66
N ARG A 137 -3.44 -4.98 1.10
CA ARG A 137 -4.52 -4.39 0.29
C ARG A 137 -4.81 -5.20 -0.97
N MET A 138 -3.77 -5.66 -1.68
CA MET A 138 -3.95 -6.51 -2.85
C MET A 138 -4.61 -7.85 -2.51
N LYS A 139 -4.17 -8.50 -1.43
CA LYS A 139 -4.81 -9.73 -0.95
C LYS A 139 -6.29 -9.52 -0.65
N ASN A 140 -6.64 -8.41 0.01
CA ASN A 140 -8.03 -8.06 0.31
C ASN A 140 -8.84 -7.74 -0.96
N PHE A 141 -8.26 -6.99 -1.90
CA PHE A 141 -8.86 -6.71 -3.21
C PHE A 141 -9.23 -8.02 -3.93
N VAL A 142 -8.27 -8.94 -4.06
CA VAL A 142 -8.52 -10.24 -4.71
C VAL A 142 -9.57 -11.07 -3.96
N ALA A 143 -9.54 -11.09 -2.63
CA ALA A 143 -10.55 -11.80 -1.85
C ALA A 143 -11.97 -11.22 -2.08
N ASN A 144 -12.09 -9.90 -2.23
CA ASN A 144 -13.35 -9.25 -2.57
C ASN A 144 -13.82 -9.63 -3.98
N GLU A 145 -12.92 -9.62 -4.96
CA GLU A 145 -13.21 -10.03 -6.33
C GLU A 145 -13.71 -11.49 -6.42
N ILE A 146 -13.06 -12.40 -5.69
CA ILE A 146 -13.51 -13.80 -5.60
C ILE A 146 -14.94 -13.87 -5.03
N ARG A 147 -15.25 -13.10 -3.98
CA ARG A 147 -16.59 -13.07 -3.36
C ARG A 147 -17.65 -12.48 -4.30
N ASN A 148 -17.34 -11.38 -4.96
CA ASN A 148 -18.24 -10.73 -5.92
C ASN A 148 -18.59 -11.68 -7.08
N GLN A 149 -17.62 -12.46 -7.55
CA GLN A 149 -17.89 -13.44 -8.60
C GLN A 149 -18.63 -14.69 -8.14
N LYS A 150 -18.49 -15.14 -6.88
CA LYS A 150 -19.34 -16.21 -6.33
C LYS A 150 -20.84 -15.83 -6.39
N THR A 151 -21.16 -14.54 -6.42
CA THR A 151 -22.54 -14.03 -6.53
C THR A 151 -23.03 -13.79 -7.96
N ALA A 152 -22.17 -13.92 -8.98
CA ALA A 152 -22.51 -13.70 -10.39
C ALA A 152 -22.47 -15.02 -11.21
N PRO A 153 -23.42 -15.28 -12.12
CA PRO A 153 -23.44 -16.51 -12.91
C PRO A 153 -22.31 -16.54 -13.98
N GLY A 154 -21.40 -17.51 -13.88
CA GLY A 154 -20.30 -17.74 -14.85
C GLY A 154 -19.20 -18.68 -14.33
N LEU A 155 -18.20 -19.01 -15.17
CA LEU A 155 -16.94 -19.64 -14.74
C LEU A 155 -16.19 -18.64 -13.86
N GLY A 156 -16.48 -18.67 -12.57
CA GLY A 156 -16.01 -17.68 -11.60
C GLY A 156 -14.51 -17.82 -11.32
N LEU A 157 -13.90 -16.68 -10.97
CA LEU A 157 -12.53 -16.52 -10.51
C LEU A 157 -12.17 -17.53 -9.41
N ALA A 158 -13.14 -17.98 -8.63
CA ALA A 158 -12.95 -19.04 -7.63
C ALA A 158 -12.40 -20.35 -8.22
N CYS A 159 -12.81 -20.73 -9.43
CA CYS A 159 -12.49 -22.04 -10.02
C CYS A 159 -11.29 -22.03 -10.98
N THR A 160 -10.75 -20.87 -11.33
CA THR A 160 -9.66 -20.75 -12.32
C THR A 160 -8.33 -20.43 -11.65
N ASP A 161 -7.32 -21.28 -11.80
CA ASP A 161 -5.95 -21.00 -11.33
C ASP A 161 -4.95 -20.77 -12.48
N GLU A 162 -5.43 -20.76 -13.72
CA GLU A 162 -4.57 -20.57 -14.88
C GLU A 162 -4.10 -19.12 -15.00
N TYR A 163 -2.78 -18.94 -15.02
CA TYR A 163 -2.14 -17.62 -15.01
C TYR A 163 -2.68 -16.67 -16.07
N ARG A 164 -2.81 -17.14 -17.32
CA ARG A 164 -3.24 -16.29 -18.45
C ARG A 164 -4.65 -15.75 -18.25
N HIS A 165 -5.59 -16.62 -17.90
CA HIS A 165 -6.98 -16.23 -17.66
C HIS A 165 -7.11 -15.30 -16.45
N LEU A 166 -6.34 -15.53 -15.39
CA LEU A 166 -6.30 -14.64 -14.24
C LEU A 166 -5.72 -13.27 -14.59
N HIS A 167 -4.64 -13.25 -15.38
CA HIS A 167 -4.02 -11.99 -15.82
C HIS A 167 -4.99 -11.18 -16.66
N GLU A 168 -5.60 -11.79 -17.69
CA GLU A 168 -6.61 -11.15 -18.53
C GLU A 168 -7.79 -10.60 -17.71
N TYR A 169 -8.24 -11.34 -16.70
CA TYR A 169 -9.28 -10.89 -15.78
C TYR A 169 -8.86 -9.63 -14.99
N PHE A 170 -7.73 -9.69 -14.27
CA PHE A 170 -7.28 -8.55 -13.46
C PHE A 170 -6.85 -7.35 -14.32
N TYR A 171 -6.40 -7.61 -15.54
CA TYR A 171 -6.06 -6.58 -16.51
C TYR A 171 -7.29 -5.84 -17.00
N SER A 172 -8.39 -6.56 -17.26
CA SER A 172 -9.66 -5.97 -17.71
C SER A 172 -10.45 -5.25 -16.61
N THR A 173 -10.27 -5.64 -15.35
CA THR A 173 -10.88 -5.01 -14.17
C THR A 173 -10.04 -3.87 -13.59
N PHE A 174 -8.88 -3.58 -14.18
CA PHE A 174 -8.04 -2.48 -13.74
C PHE A 174 -8.72 -1.12 -13.98
N ASP A 175 -8.78 -0.32 -12.93
CA ASP A 175 -9.13 1.10 -12.97
C ASP A 175 -8.22 1.90 -12.02
N GLU A 176 -8.35 3.24 -12.06
CA GLU A 176 -7.54 4.14 -11.24
C GLU A 176 -7.82 3.99 -9.74
N ASP A 177 -9.07 3.71 -9.36
CA ASP A 177 -9.49 3.59 -7.97
C ASP A 177 -8.92 2.32 -7.32
N ASN A 178 -9.01 1.19 -8.00
CA ASN A 178 -8.42 -0.10 -7.59
C ASN A 178 -6.89 0.01 -7.52
N PHE A 179 -6.28 0.69 -8.49
CA PHE A 179 -4.84 0.95 -8.48
C PHE A 179 -4.43 1.72 -7.23
N TYR A 180 -5.11 2.82 -6.89
CA TYR A 180 -4.80 3.59 -5.68
C TYR A 180 -5.32 2.97 -4.39
N GLN A 181 -6.26 2.03 -4.44
CA GLN A 181 -6.64 1.24 -3.27
C GLN A 181 -5.47 0.37 -2.82
N VAL A 182 -4.75 -0.23 -3.77
CA VAL A 182 -3.59 -1.09 -3.50
C VAL A 182 -2.31 -0.28 -3.35
N LEU A 183 -1.94 0.50 -4.36
CA LEU A 183 -0.72 1.33 -4.41
C LEU A 183 -1.00 2.73 -3.88
N TYR A 184 -1.62 2.81 -2.70
CA TYR A 184 -2.11 4.03 -2.07
C TYR A 184 -1.08 5.15 -1.95
N TRP A 185 0.18 4.78 -1.75
CA TRP A 185 1.28 5.72 -1.58
C TRP A 185 1.62 6.48 -2.87
N LEU A 186 1.13 6.03 -4.03
CA LEU A 186 1.25 6.73 -5.32
C LEU A 186 0.16 7.77 -5.59
N LYS A 187 -0.96 7.73 -4.86
CA LYS A 187 -2.15 8.58 -5.10
C LYS A 187 -1.83 10.07 -5.13
N ASN A 188 -0.87 10.51 -4.32
CA ASN A 188 -0.47 11.92 -4.21
C ASN A 188 0.69 12.31 -5.14
N VAL A 189 1.18 11.39 -5.97
CA VAL A 189 2.39 11.56 -6.78
C VAL A 189 2.12 11.35 -8.26
N ILE A 190 1.30 10.37 -8.60
CA ILE A 190 0.93 10.03 -9.98
C ILE A 190 -0.50 10.50 -10.23
N GLU A 191 -0.77 11.00 -11.42
CA GLU A 191 -2.10 11.16 -12.00
C GLU A 191 -2.23 10.16 -13.15
N LEU A 192 -2.87 9.02 -12.90
CA LEU A 192 -2.78 7.86 -13.78
C LEU A 192 -3.56 8.08 -15.08
N GLU A 193 -4.74 8.70 -15.01
CA GLU A 193 -5.54 9.03 -16.19
C GLU A 193 -4.78 9.91 -17.20
N GLY A 194 -4.00 10.87 -16.69
CA GLY A 194 -3.22 11.79 -17.50
C GLY A 194 -1.83 11.27 -17.90
N SER A 195 -1.46 10.05 -17.50
CA SER A 195 -0.20 9.42 -17.88
C SER A 195 -0.23 8.91 -19.33
N SER A 196 0.93 8.63 -19.91
CA SER A 196 0.99 8.07 -21.27
C SER A 196 0.43 6.65 -21.30
N GLU A 197 0.09 6.15 -22.50
CA GLU A 197 -0.37 4.75 -22.65
C GLU A 197 0.67 3.75 -22.16
N LEU A 198 1.96 4.04 -22.33
CA LEU A 198 3.04 3.21 -21.79
C LEU A 198 3.07 3.23 -20.25
N GLY A 199 2.85 4.38 -19.62
CA GLY A 199 2.75 4.50 -18.17
C GLY A 199 1.53 3.76 -17.60
N LYS A 200 0.37 3.89 -18.26
CA LYS A 200 -0.85 3.16 -17.90
C LYS A 200 -0.67 1.65 -18.06
N TRP A 201 -0.05 1.21 -19.15
CA TRP A 201 0.29 -0.19 -19.37
C TRP A 201 1.19 -0.74 -18.27
N TYR A 202 2.24 -0.01 -17.88
CA TYR A 202 3.13 -0.42 -16.80
C TYR A 202 2.40 -0.59 -15.45
N ALA A 203 1.54 0.37 -15.11
CA ALA A 203 0.72 0.31 -13.89
C ALA A 203 -0.24 -0.90 -13.91
N LYS A 204 -0.89 -1.15 -15.07
CA LYS A 204 -1.76 -2.31 -15.31
C LYS A 204 -1.02 -3.62 -15.14
N GLU A 205 0.17 -3.75 -15.72
CA GLU A 205 0.96 -4.97 -15.64
C GLU A 205 1.37 -5.29 -14.20
N ILE A 206 1.89 -4.31 -13.46
CA ILE A 206 2.30 -4.52 -12.07
C ILE A 206 1.11 -4.94 -11.21
N PHE A 207 -0.01 -4.23 -11.36
CA PHE A 207 -1.24 -4.53 -10.62
C PHE A 207 -1.74 -5.94 -10.93
N SER A 208 -1.93 -6.26 -12.21
CA SER A 208 -2.53 -7.51 -12.65
C SER A 208 -1.65 -8.70 -12.30
N ASN A 209 -0.35 -8.63 -12.57
CA ASN A 209 0.54 -9.75 -12.24
C ASN A 209 0.61 -10.00 -10.72
N LEU A 210 0.56 -8.94 -9.90
CA LEU A 210 0.50 -9.10 -8.44
C LEU A 210 -0.83 -9.71 -7.98
N ALA A 211 -1.95 -9.27 -8.55
CA ALA A 211 -3.27 -9.81 -8.26
C ALA A 211 -3.34 -11.32 -8.58
N VAL A 212 -2.81 -11.75 -9.72
CA VAL A 212 -2.69 -13.19 -10.09
C VAL A 212 -1.97 -13.99 -9.01
N LYS A 213 -0.81 -13.49 -8.56
CA LYS A 213 -0.01 -14.16 -7.51
C LYS A 213 -0.78 -14.22 -6.18
N CYS A 214 -1.46 -13.15 -5.78
CA CYS A 214 -2.30 -13.15 -4.60
C CYS A 214 -3.51 -14.10 -4.73
N LYS A 215 -4.10 -14.22 -5.93
CA LYS A 215 -5.18 -15.16 -6.21
C LYS A 215 -4.72 -16.59 -6.02
N ILE A 216 -3.63 -16.99 -6.67
CA ILE A 216 -3.09 -18.35 -6.56
C ILE A 216 -2.77 -18.68 -5.10
N TYR A 217 -2.18 -17.74 -4.35
CA TYR A 217 -1.96 -17.89 -2.91
C TYR A 217 -3.28 -18.17 -2.16
N LEU A 218 -4.33 -17.37 -2.40
CA LEU A 218 -5.63 -17.55 -1.73
C LEU A 218 -6.29 -18.90 -2.09
N SER A 219 -6.21 -19.34 -3.36
CA SER A 219 -6.69 -20.67 -3.77
C SER A 219 -5.97 -21.80 -3.01
N LYS A 220 -4.65 -21.67 -2.82
CA LYS A 220 -3.85 -22.65 -2.07
C LYS A 220 -4.27 -22.70 -0.60
N VAL A 221 -4.52 -21.53 0.01
CA VAL A 221 -5.03 -21.43 1.39
C VAL A 221 -6.42 -22.07 1.51
N GLU A 222 -7.34 -21.78 0.58
CA GLU A 222 -8.71 -22.33 0.59
C GLU A 222 -8.72 -23.87 0.47
N ARG A 223 -7.79 -24.45 -0.30
CA ARG A 223 -7.62 -25.92 -0.42
C ARG A 223 -6.88 -26.57 0.75
N GLY A 224 -6.21 -25.79 1.60
CA GLY A 224 -5.34 -26.31 2.65
C GLY A 224 -4.02 -26.90 2.12
N ASP A 225 -3.51 -26.38 1.00
CA ASP A 225 -2.23 -26.84 0.43
C ASP A 225 -1.07 -26.51 1.39
N ALA A 226 -0.22 -27.51 1.69
CA ALA A 226 0.90 -27.36 2.63
C ALA A 226 1.95 -26.32 2.19
N ASP A 227 2.02 -26.02 0.88
CA ASP A 227 2.96 -25.08 0.28
C ASP A 227 2.42 -23.63 0.21
N ALA A 228 1.23 -23.35 0.74
CA ALA A 228 0.64 -22.01 0.72
C ALA A 228 1.55 -20.98 1.40
N ALA A 229 2.17 -21.34 2.53
CA ALA A 229 3.08 -20.46 3.26
C ALA A 229 4.35 -20.13 2.45
N SER A 230 4.97 -21.14 1.81
CA SER A 230 6.12 -20.92 0.92
C SER A 230 5.74 -20.07 -0.30
N TYR A 231 4.54 -20.26 -0.84
CA TYR A 231 4.06 -19.46 -1.97
C TYR A 231 3.89 -17.97 -1.60
N TRP A 232 3.55 -17.65 -0.35
CA TRP A 232 3.52 -16.26 0.09
C TRP A 232 4.92 -15.61 0.07
N GLU A 233 5.98 -16.36 0.39
CA GLU A 233 7.34 -15.86 0.24
C GLU A 233 7.69 -15.63 -1.24
N GLU A 234 7.19 -16.47 -2.16
CA GLU A 234 7.31 -16.22 -3.60
C GLU A 234 6.61 -14.93 -4.03
N VAL A 235 5.44 -14.60 -3.47
CA VAL A 235 4.75 -13.32 -3.72
C VAL A 235 5.64 -12.14 -3.27
N LYS A 236 6.27 -12.25 -2.09
CA LYS A 236 7.16 -11.20 -1.58
C LYS A 236 8.43 -11.04 -2.41
N LEU A 237 8.96 -12.13 -2.96
CA LEU A 237 10.10 -12.13 -3.87
C LEU A 237 9.70 -11.53 -5.23
N PHE A 238 8.54 -11.91 -5.75
CA PHE A 238 7.96 -11.37 -6.98
C PHE A 238 7.80 -9.84 -6.91
N TRP A 239 7.34 -9.31 -5.78
CA TRP A 239 7.28 -7.86 -5.54
C TRP A 239 8.66 -7.21 -5.69
N ALA A 240 9.69 -7.75 -5.04
CA ALA A 240 11.03 -7.19 -5.08
C ALA A 240 11.67 -7.28 -6.48
N ALA A 241 11.29 -8.29 -7.27
CA ALA A 241 11.81 -8.50 -8.62
C ALA A 241 11.18 -7.60 -9.69
N GLN A 242 10.12 -6.83 -9.38
CA GLN A 242 9.46 -5.96 -10.36
C GLN A 242 10.41 -4.92 -10.96
N GLY A 243 11.32 -4.35 -10.14
CA GLY A 243 12.26 -3.33 -10.60
C GLY A 243 13.39 -3.85 -11.49
N THR A 244 13.57 -5.17 -11.56
CA THR A 244 14.57 -5.84 -12.41
C THR A 244 13.92 -6.65 -13.53
N ASN A 245 12.60 -6.51 -13.73
CA ASN A 245 11.88 -7.23 -14.76
C ASN A 245 12.17 -6.61 -16.13
N GLU A 246 12.86 -7.34 -17.00
CA GLU A 246 13.23 -6.89 -18.35
C GLU A 246 12.01 -6.50 -19.19
N LYS A 247 10.85 -7.14 -18.98
CA LYS A 247 9.61 -6.79 -19.71
C LYS A 247 9.11 -5.40 -19.35
N LEU A 248 9.41 -4.92 -18.15
CA LEU A 248 9.01 -3.61 -17.65
C LEU A 248 10.10 -2.54 -17.85
N ALA A 249 11.23 -2.91 -18.48
CA ALA A 249 12.33 -2.00 -18.74
C ALA A 249 11.94 -0.90 -19.74
N GLY A 250 12.62 0.25 -19.66
CA GLY A 250 12.39 1.39 -20.55
C GLY A 250 11.24 2.31 -20.14
N VAL A 251 10.48 1.96 -19.09
CA VAL A 251 9.47 2.85 -18.49
C VAL A 251 10.10 3.64 -17.34
N GLY A 252 10.36 4.93 -17.57
CA GLY A 252 10.74 5.90 -16.54
C GLY A 252 9.61 6.83 -16.08
N LYS A 253 10.00 7.82 -15.27
CA LYS A 253 9.10 8.83 -14.70
C LYS A 253 8.40 9.66 -15.79
N GLU A 254 9.05 9.88 -16.92
CA GLU A 254 8.56 10.66 -18.06
C GLU A 254 7.26 10.13 -18.69
N HIS A 255 6.93 8.85 -18.47
CA HIS A 255 5.68 8.25 -18.95
C HIS A 255 4.49 8.51 -18.02
N PHE A 256 4.75 9.12 -16.85
CA PHE A 256 3.72 9.37 -15.85
C PHE A 256 3.51 10.86 -15.64
N LYS A 257 2.24 11.26 -15.56
CA LYS A 257 1.88 12.62 -15.19
C LYS A 257 2.06 12.79 -13.68
N GLU A 258 2.90 13.74 -13.31
CA GLU A 258 3.12 14.07 -11.91
C GLU A 258 1.95 14.89 -11.36
N ARG A 259 1.32 14.41 -10.29
CA ARG A 259 0.26 15.14 -9.60
C ARG A 259 0.86 16.34 -8.87
N ILE A 260 0.43 17.55 -9.24
CA ILE A 260 0.89 18.78 -8.59
C ILE A 260 0.30 18.83 -7.17
N GLU A 261 1.16 18.93 -6.15
CA GLU A 261 0.71 19.26 -4.80
C GLU A 261 0.14 20.68 -4.83
N LYS A 262 -1.20 20.79 -4.82
CA LYS A 262 -1.82 22.07 -4.51
C LYS A 262 -1.31 22.45 -3.12
N PRO A 263 -0.65 23.60 -2.93
CA PRO A 263 -0.29 24.02 -1.60
C PRO A 263 -1.58 24.01 -0.80
N LYS A 264 -1.63 23.21 0.29
CA LYS A 264 -2.69 23.36 1.28
C LYS A 264 -2.68 24.85 1.58
N LYS A 265 -3.77 25.56 1.24
CA LYS A 265 -3.97 26.92 1.71
C LYS A 265 -4.02 26.77 3.22
N THR A 266 -2.85 26.84 3.86
CA THR A 266 -2.79 27.17 5.27
C THR A 266 -3.51 28.49 5.31
N THR A 267 -4.71 28.50 5.88
CA THR A 267 -5.30 29.71 6.42
C THR A 267 -4.33 30.16 7.50
N ASN A 268 -3.24 30.78 7.06
CA ASN A 268 -2.17 31.26 7.91
C ASN A 268 -2.67 32.58 8.49
N LYS A 269 -3.77 32.48 9.25
CA LYS A 269 -4.42 33.59 9.97
C LYS A 269 -3.37 34.28 10.84
N THR A 270 -2.45 33.50 11.43
CA THR A 270 -1.33 33.96 12.25
C THR A 270 -0.24 34.67 11.46
N ALA A 271 0.20 34.16 10.31
CA ALA A 271 1.20 34.87 9.49
C ALA A 271 0.63 36.15 8.85
N LYS A 272 -0.62 36.11 8.36
CA LYS A 272 -1.31 37.28 7.79
C LYS A 272 -1.62 38.32 8.88
N ALA A 273 -1.94 37.90 10.10
CA ALA A 273 -2.09 38.79 11.26
C ALA A 273 -0.75 39.43 11.66
N ARG A 274 0.35 38.67 11.77
CA ARG A 274 1.68 39.22 12.04
C ARG A 274 2.14 40.21 10.98
N GLN A 275 1.83 39.95 9.71
CA GLN A 275 2.16 40.86 8.60
C GLN A 275 1.29 42.12 8.61
N GLN A 276 -0.02 42.00 8.89
CA GLN A 276 -0.91 43.15 9.08
C GLN A 276 -0.53 43.97 10.31
N GLU A 277 -0.05 43.34 11.38
CA GLU A 277 0.40 44.03 12.59
C GLU A 277 1.72 44.79 12.35
N LYS A 278 2.66 44.21 11.60
CA LYS A 278 3.84 44.93 11.11
C LYS A 278 3.47 46.13 10.23
N ILE A 279 2.54 45.96 9.28
CA ILE A 279 2.06 47.07 8.43
C ILE A 279 1.36 48.15 9.25
N ARG A 280 0.53 47.78 10.23
CA ARG A 280 -0.13 48.72 11.15
C ARG A 280 0.88 49.47 12.02
N LYS A 281 1.93 48.81 12.49
CA LYS A 281 3.00 49.44 13.28
C LYS A 281 3.79 50.44 12.43
N LEU A 282 4.17 50.07 11.20
CA LEU A 282 4.80 50.98 10.24
C LEU A 282 3.89 52.17 9.89
N HIS A 283 2.60 51.96 9.64
CA HIS A 283 1.66 53.05 9.42
C HIS A 283 1.53 53.99 10.63
N ARG A 284 1.61 53.48 11.87
CA ARG A 284 1.63 54.34 13.07
C ARG A 284 2.92 55.14 13.18
N GLU A 285 4.05 54.54 12.83
CA GLU A 285 5.36 55.19 12.86
C GLU A 285 5.50 56.28 11.78
N PHE A 286 4.78 56.16 10.65
CA PHE A 286 4.82 57.14 9.55
C PHE A 286 3.71 58.21 9.57
N VAL A 287 2.65 58.07 10.38
CA VAL A 287 1.51 59.00 10.39
C VAL A 287 1.65 60.14 11.42
N VAL A 288 2.73 60.21 12.20
CA VAL A 288 3.01 61.38 13.05
C VAL A 288 4.09 62.26 12.43
N SER A 289 3.67 63.06 11.46
CA SER A 289 4.25 64.39 11.27
C SER A 289 3.09 65.37 11.10
N PRO A 290 2.66 66.09 12.16
CA PRO A 290 1.75 67.20 11.99
C PRO A 290 2.41 68.22 11.06
N ARG A 291 1.65 68.64 10.03
CA ARG A 291 2.00 69.74 9.14
C ARG A 291 2.51 70.93 9.98
N PRO A 292 3.72 71.47 9.75
CA PRO A 292 4.11 72.72 10.38
C PRO A 292 3.27 73.85 9.77
N GLY A 293 2.49 74.55 10.60
CA GLY A 293 1.91 75.86 10.30
C GLY A 293 0.43 75.90 9.91
N GLN A 294 -0.44 75.98 10.92
CA GLN A 294 -1.50 77.00 11.00
C GLN A 294 -1.41 77.65 12.38
#